data_AF-A0A6J5EIE6-F1
#
_entry.id   AF-A0A6J5EIE6-F1
#
_cell.length_a   1.000
_cell.length_b   1.000
_cell.length_c   1.000
_cell.angle_alpha   90.00
_cell.angle_beta   90.00
_cell.angle_gamma   90.00
#
_symmetry.space_group_name_H-M   'P 1'
#
loop_
_entity.id
_entity.type
_entity.pdbx_description
1 polymer ?
#
loop_
_entity_poly.entity_id
_entity_poly.type
_entity_poly.pdbx_seq_one_letter_code
_entity_poly.pdbx_strand_id
1 'polypeptide(L)'
;MKVRSTIGVLAVVAMTQAGCATHVESLPLQAVTSQSAAQTDIALYFGTQAHPEVKRSLGERTQSVHIARKSDGKASCDQALADALQKLRGYAHEHQANAVINISTRFHSTETSSDTNYTCGLSTSAASIIVRGDVVVLEAQ
;
A
#
# COMPACT_ATOMS: atom_id res chain seq x y z
N MET A 1 -62.49 -18.15 -36.19
CA MET A 1 -61.66 -16.96 -35.91
C MET A 1 -61.95 -16.46 -34.51
N LYS A 2 -60.96 -16.48 -33.60
CA LYS A 2 -60.88 -15.64 -32.39
C LYS A 2 -59.49 -15.84 -31.76
N VAL A 3 -58.59 -14.91 -32.05
CA VAL A 3 -57.22 -14.86 -31.51
C VAL A 3 -57.29 -14.29 -30.10
N ARG A 4 -56.70 -15.01 -29.13
CA ARG A 4 -56.45 -14.51 -27.77
C ARG A 4 -54.94 -14.48 -27.57
N SER A 5 -54.30 -13.36 -27.87
CA SER A 5 -52.89 -13.14 -27.55
C SER A 5 -52.79 -12.51 -26.17
N THR A 6 -52.40 -13.30 -25.17
CA THR A 6 -51.92 -12.81 -23.88
C THR A 6 -50.46 -12.40 -24.02
N ILE A 7 -50.17 -11.11 -23.94
CA ILE A 7 -48.82 -10.54 -23.89
C ILE A 7 -48.26 -10.82 -22.49
N GLY A 8 -47.29 -11.74 -22.40
CA GLY A 8 -46.49 -11.95 -21.19
C GLY A 8 -45.33 -10.95 -21.14
N VAL A 9 -45.34 -10.05 -20.16
CA VAL A 9 -44.24 -9.13 -19.90
C VAL A 9 -43.14 -9.88 -19.16
N LEU A 10 -42.04 -10.19 -19.85
CA LEU A 10 -40.78 -10.63 -19.22
C LEU A 10 -40.03 -9.40 -18.73
N ALA A 11 -40.09 -9.12 -17.43
CA ALA A 11 -39.22 -8.14 -16.79
C ALA A 11 -37.81 -8.76 -16.63
N VAL A 12 -36.88 -8.40 -17.51
CA VAL A 12 -35.47 -8.73 -17.36
C VAL A 12 -34.88 -7.80 -16.31
N VAL A 13 -34.72 -8.28 -15.08
CA VAL A 13 -33.94 -7.58 -14.05
C VAL A 13 -32.47 -7.74 -14.41
N ALA A 14 -31.91 -6.71 -15.06
CA ALA A 14 -30.46 -6.58 -15.20
C ALA A 14 -29.88 -6.21 -13.83
N MET A 15 -29.45 -7.21 -13.05
CA MET A 15 -28.64 -6.98 -11.87
C MET A 15 -27.31 -6.37 -12.34
N THR A 16 -27.17 -5.06 -12.21
CA THR A 16 -25.87 -4.40 -12.39
C THR A 16 -24.96 -4.88 -11.27
N GLN A 17 -24.06 -5.80 -11.60
CA GLN A 17 -22.96 -6.17 -10.71
C GLN A 17 -22.04 -4.95 -10.61
N ALA A 18 -22.31 -4.06 -9.66
CA ALA A 18 -21.31 -3.12 -9.18
C ALA A 18 -20.18 -3.99 -8.59
N GLY A 19 -19.19 -4.29 -9.42
CA GLY A 19 -18.19 -5.28 -9.13
C GLY A 19 -17.46 -4.96 -7.84
N CYS A 20 -17.33 -5.96 -6.96
CA CYS A 20 -16.46 -5.96 -5.79
C CYS A 20 -14.96 -5.95 -6.19
N ALA A 21 -14.62 -5.28 -7.28
CA ALA A 21 -13.28 -5.26 -7.84
C ALA A 21 -12.40 -4.35 -7.00
N THR A 22 -11.22 -4.86 -6.66
CA THR A 22 -10.15 -4.05 -6.08
C THR A 22 -9.51 -3.27 -7.22
N HIS A 23 -9.42 -1.95 -7.08
CA HIS A 23 -8.71 -1.08 -8.01
C HIS A 23 -7.35 -0.70 -7.44
N VAL A 24 -6.39 -0.47 -8.33
CA VAL A 24 -5.04 -0.08 -7.97
C VAL A 24 -4.95 1.44 -8.01
N GLU A 25 -4.60 2.05 -6.89
CA GLU A 25 -4.43 3.49 -6.72
C GLU A 25 -2.95 3.84 -6.61
N SER A 26 -2.53 4.90 -7.30
CA SER A 26 -1.21 5.51 -7.15
C SER A 26 -1.37 6.82 -6.40
N LEU A 27 -0.81 6.90 -5.19
CA LEU A 27 -1.04 7.99 -4.25
C LEU A 27 0.26 8.72 -3.86
N PRO A 28 0.18 10.02 -3.55
CA PRO A 28 1.33 10.82 -3.10
C PRO A 28 1.89 10.35 -1.75
N LEU A 29 3.21 10.13 -1.67
CA LEU A 29 3.93 9.71 -0.46
C LEU A 29 3.98 10.79 0.64
N GLN A 30 3.96 12.07 0.28
CA GLN A 30 4.14 13.18 1.23
C GLN A 30 3.14 13.17 2.39
N ALA A 31 1.94 12.64 2.15
CA ALA A 31 0.91 12.53 3.17
C ALA A 31 1.32 11.57 4.31
N VAL A 32 2.08 10.53 4.00
CA VAL A 32 2.46 9.47 4.94
C VAL A 32 3.84 9.72 5.56
N THR A 33 4.79 10.23 4.79
CA THR A 33 6.13 10.56 5.31
C THR A 33 6.07 11.69 6.35
N SER A 34 5.19 12.68 6.16
CA SER A 34 4.99 13.76 7.14
C SER A 34 4.45 13.26 8.48
N GLN A 35 3.61 12.21 8.47
CA GLN A 35 3.08 11.58 9.69
C GLN A 35 4.09 10.61 10.32
N SER A 36 4.89 9.94 9.50
CA SER A 36 5.88 8.94 9.93
C SER A 36 7.20 9.55 10.44
N ALA A 37 7.54 10.76 10.01
CA ALA A 37 8.75 11.48 10.41
C ALA A 37 8.74 11.91 11.89
N ALA A 38 7.56 11.99 12.51
CA ALA A 38 7.41 12.58 13.83
C ALA A 38 7.98 11.74 14.99
N GLN A 39 8.33 10.45 14.79
CA GLN A 39 8.45 9.55 15.95
C GLN A 39 9.37 8.32 15.83
N THR A 40 10.51 8.29 15.11
CA THR A 40 11.37 7.08 15.26
C THR A 40 12.81 7.16 14.72
N ASP A 41 13.71 6.46 15.43
CA ASP A 41 15.17 6.43 15.23
C ASP A 41 15.62 5.70 13.95
N ILE A 42 14.71 5.00 13.27
CA ILE A 42 14.98 4.27 12.02
C ILE A 42 14.62 5.16 10.84
N ALA A 43 15.60 5.50 10.01
CA ALA A 43 15.41 6.26 8.78
C ALA A 43 14.73 5.43 7.68
N LEU A 44 13.94 6.06 6.82
CA LEU A 44 13.24 5.42 5.72
C LEU A 44 13.62 6.13 4.41
N TYR A 45 14.10 5.39 3.42
CA TYR A 45 14.47 5.90 2.10
C TYR A 45 13.70 5.16 1.02
N PHE A 46 12.86 5.89 0.30
CA PHE A 46 11.98 5.40 -0.76
C PHE A 46 12.64 5.40 -2.12
N GLY A 47 12.39 4.36 -2.90
CA GLY A 47 12.93 4.20 -4.24
C GLY A 47 14.44 4.46 -4.28
N THR A 48 14.83 5.49 -5.03
CA THR A 48 16.22 5.90 -5.23
C THR A 48 16.62 7.13 -4.41
N GLN A 49 15.93 7.42 -3.29
CA GLN A 49 16.31 8.51 -2.39
C GLN A 49 17.76 8.34 -1.92
N ALA A 50 18.51 9.43 -1.97
CA ALA A 50 19.89 9.44 -1.49
C ALA A 50 19.95 9.14 0.01
N HIS A 51 20.88 8.26 0.39
CA HIS A 51 21.16 7.89 1.77
C HIS A 51 22.67 7.73 1.98
N PRO A 52 23.18 7.80 3.23
CA PRO A 52 24.57 7.48 3.54
C PRO A 52 25.00 6.07 3.10
N GLU A 53 26.31 5.80 3.09
CA GLU A 53 26.84 4.50 2.67
C GLU A 53 26.38 3.35 3.59
N VAL A 54 26.14 2.18 3.01
CA VAL A 54 25.71 0.98 3.73
C VAL A 54 26.91 0.32 4.39
N LYS A 55 26.97 0.38 5.72
CA LYS A 55 27.96 -0.32 6.54
C LYS A 55 27.71 -1.83 6.61
N ARG A 56 26.45 -2.19 6.81
CA ARG A 56 26.01 -3.58 7.01
C ARG A 56 24.60 -3.75 6.47
N SER A 57 24.41 -4.77 5.64
CA SER A 57 23.08 -5.17 5.17
C SER A 57 22.55 -6.35 5.97
N LEU A 58 21.28 -6.28 6.36
CA LEU A 58 20.52 -7.37 6.97
C LEU A 58 19.60 -8.06 5.95
N GLY A 59 19.56 -7.53 4.72
CA GLY A 59 18.78 -8.05 3.60
C GLY A 59 17.37 -7.47 3.50
N GLU A 60 16.69 -7.94 2.46
CA GLU A 60 15.36 -7.50 2.08
C GLU A 60 14.29 -8.01 3.06
N ARG A 61 13.33 -7.13 3.36
CA ARG A 61 12.13 -7.45 4.13
C ARG A 61 10.88 -6.96 3.42
N THR A 62 9.85 -7.80 3.47
CA THR A 62 8.54 -7.52 2.88
C THR A 62 7.48 -7.55 3.97
N GLN A 63 6.63 -6.52 4.00
CA GLN A 63 5.49 -6.41 4.89
C GLN A 63 4.21 -6.29 4.07
N SER A 64 3.23 -7.13 4.37
CA SER A 64 1.89 -7.00 3.80
C SER A 64 0.93 -6.48 4.87
N VAL A 65 0.13 -5.48 4.50
CA VAL A 65 -0.89 -4.91 5.35
C VAL A 65 -2.22 -4.91 4.62
N HIS A 66 -3.25 -5.31 5.35
CA HIS A 66 -4.64 -5.31 4.93
C HIS A 66 -5.46 -4.69 6.06
N ILE A 67 -6.22 -3.65 5.75
CA ILE A 67 -7.07 -2.97 6.73
C ILE A 67 -8.48 -2.79 6.19
N ALA A 68 -9.45 -2.71 7.11
CA ALA A 68 -10.80 -2.33 6.77
C ALA A 68 -10.84 -0.91 6.19
N ARG A 69 -11.61 -0.72 5.12
CA ARG A 69 -11.76 0.57 4.45
C ARG A 69 -12.52 1.55 5.34
N LYS A 70 -11.96 2.73 5.52
CA LYS A 70 -12.64 3.91 6.08
C LYS A 70 -13.50 4.58 5.01
N SER A 71 -14.36 5.52 5.41
CA SER A 71 -15.17 6.32 4.49
C SER A 71 -14.32 6.95 3.37
N ASP A 72 -13.13 7.42 3.71
CA ASP A 72 -12.11 7.85 2.75
C ASP A 72 -11.16 6.69 2.38
N GLY A 73 -11.17 6.35 1.10
CA GLY A 73 -10.29 5.34 0.51
C GLY A 73 -8.81 5.71 0.62
N LYS A 74 -8.46 6.97 0.36
CA LYS A 74 -7.09 7.46 0.45
C LYS A 74 -6.56 7.35 1.87
N ALA A 75 -7.35 7.76 2.86
CA ALA A 75 -6.99 7.62 4.27
C ALA A 75 -6.74 6.15 4.67
N SER A 76 -7.44 5.20 4.03
CA SER A 76 -7.22 3.77 4.26
C SER A 76 -5.89 3.30 3.69
N CYS A 77 -5.53 3.73 2.47
CA CYS A 77 -4.22 3.44 1.89
C CYS A 77 -3.07 4.09 2.67
N ASP A 78 -3.25 5.35 3.10
CA ASP A 78 -2.25 6.07 3.89
C ASP A 78 -1.99 5.35 5.23
N GLN A 79 -3.04 4.87 5.90
CA GLN A 79 -2.89 4.07 7.11
C GLN A 79 -2.22 2.71 6.83
N ALA A 80 -2.62 2.01 5.76
CA ALA A 80 -2.03 0.72 5.42
C ALA A 80 -0.53 0.82 5.15
N LEU A 81 -0.09 1.90 4.48
CA LEU A 81 1.32 2.19 4.27
C LEU A 81 2.02 2.51 5.59
N ALA A 82 1.44 3.36 6.45
CA ALA A 82 2.01 3.69 7.75
C ALA A 82 2.25 2.45 8.62
N ASP A 83 1.26 1.55 8.72
CA ASP A 83 1.36 0.29 9.47
C ASP A 83 2.48 -0.62 8.92
N ALA A 84 2.64 -0.69 7.60
CA ALA A 84 3.68 -1.49 6.96
C ALA A 84 5.10 -0.93 7.24
N LEU A 85 5.24 0.40 7.16
CA LEU A 85 6.50 1.08 7.49
C LEU A 85 6.84 0.92 8.98
N GLN A 86 5.85 1.01 9.87
CA GLN A 86 6.06 0.74 11.30
C GLN A 86 6.57 -0.68 11.56
N LYS A 87 6.03 -1.69 10.86
CA LYS A 87 6.53 -3.07 10.96
C LYS A 87 7.99 -3.20 10.48
N LEU A 88 8.34 -2.55 9.37
CA LEU A 88 9.73 -2.50 8.90
C LEU A 88 10.67 -1.85 9.91
N ARG A 89 10.23 -0.74 10.53
CA ARG A 89 10.99 -0.06 11.58
C ARG A 89 11.13 -0.90 12.85
N GLY A 90 10.07 -1.59 13.26
CA GLY A 90 10.10 -2.53 14.39
C GLY A 90 11.14 -3.63 14.15
N TYR A 91 11.12 -4.25 12.97
CA TYR A 91 12.13 -5.24 12.59
C TYR A 91 13.55 -4.65 12.57
N ALA A 92 13.74 -3.46 11.98
CA ALA A 92 15.05 -2.81 11.95
C ALA A 92 15.57 -2.54 13.37
N HIS A 93 14.71 -2.04 14.25
CA HIS A 93 15.03 -1.81 15.65
C HIS A 93 15.41 -3.11 16.40
N GLU A 94 14.61 -4.17 16.27
CA GLU A 94 14.89 -5.49 16.88
C GLU A 94 16.25 -6.07 16.46
N HIS A 95 16.69 -5.77 15.23
CA HIS A 95 17.94 -6.27 14.68
C HIS A 95 19.09 -5.24 14.69
N GLN A 96 18.95 -4.16 15.47
CA GLN A 96 19.98 -3.12 15.64
C GLN A 96 20.43 -2.51 14.29
N ALA A 97 19.49 -2.36 13.37
CA ALA A 97 19.63 -1.56 12.15
C ALA A 97 19.19 -0.12 12.42
N ASN A 98 19.58 0.82 11.57
CA ASN A 98 19.22 2.24 11.72
C ASN A 98 18.48 2.81 10.50
N ALA A 99 18.32 2.04 9.42
CA ALA A 99 17.55 2.46 8.26
C ALA A 99 16.90 1.30 7.51
N VAL A 100 15.89 1.67 6.72
CA VAL A 100 15.34 0.84 5.66
C VAL A 100 15.44 1.63 4.37
N ILE A 101 16.15 1.08 3.37
CA ILE A 101 16.41 1.71 2.07
C ILE A 101 15.68 0.96 0.95
N ASN A 102 15.73 1.50 -0.26
CA ASN A 102 15.12 0.91 -1.46
C ASN A 102 13.64 0.58 -1.26
N ILE A 103 12.92 1.42 -0.49
CA ILE A 103 11.52 1.11 -0.16
C ILE A 103 10.67 1.19 -1.42
N SER A 104 9.99 0.09 -1.75
CA SER A 104 9.03 0.02 -2.83
C SER A 104 7.68 -0.51 -2.34
N THR A 105 6.63 -0.17 -3.06
CA THR A 105 5.26 -0.57 -2.73
C THR A 105 4.65 -1.31 -3.91
N ARG A 106 3.83 -2.32 -3.63
CA ARG A 106 3.15 -3.08 -4.68
C ARG A 106 1.76 -3.51 -4.26
N PHE A 107 0.93 -3.71 -5.27
CA PHE A 107 -0.32 -4.42 -5.14
C PHE A 107 -0.43 -5.39 -6.33
N HIS A 108 -0.52 -6.70 -6.03
CA HIS A 108 -0.34 -7.76 -7.02
C HIS A 108 0.95 -7.58 -7.84
N SER A 109 0.83 -7.44 -9.16
CA SER A 109 1.93 -7.26 -10.11
C SER A 109 2.30 -5.80 -10.36
N THR A 110 1.54 -4.84 -9.81
CA THR A 110 1.83 -3.42 -9.96
C THR A 110 2.76 -2.97 -8.84
N GLU A 111 4.00 -2.63 -9.19
CA GLU A 111 5.02 -2.13 -8.28
C GLU A 111 5.34 -0.67 -8.56
N THR A 112 5.59 0.09 -7.50
CA THR A 112 6.07 1.46 -7.51
C THR A 112 7.32 1.54 -6.65
N SER A 113 8.45 1.79 -7.30
CA SER A 113 9.70 2.21 -6.67
C SER A 113 9.88 3.71 -6.97
N SER A 114 9.36 4.56 -6.10
CA SER A 114 9.33 6.01 -6.27
C SER A 114 9.53 6.69 -4.93
N ASP A 115 10.15 7.87 -4.96
CA ASP A 115 10.33 8.76 -3.83
C ASP A 115 9.15 9.73 -3.62
N THR A 116 8.18 9.74 -4.55
CA THR A 116 7.03 10.66 -4.55
C THR A 116 5.68 9.96 -4.52
N ASN A 117 5.58 8.70 -4.95
CA ASN A 117 4.31 7.99 -5.07
C ASN A 117 4.39 6.56 -4.53
N TYR A 118 3.24 5.99 -4.15
CA TYR A 118 3.10 4.60 -3.74
C TYR A 118 1.85 3.96 -4.32
N THR A 119 1.90 2.63 -4.49
CA THR A 119 0.78 1.83 -4.98
C THR A 119 0.01 1.20 -3.82
N CYS A 120 -1.32 1.25 -3.87
CA CYS A 120 -2.25 0.61 -2.94
C CYS A 120 -3.41 -0.05 -3.68
N GLY A 121 -3.87 -1.21 -3.21
CA GLY A 121 -5.12 -1.80 -3.68
C GLY A 121 -6.28 -1.38 -2.80
N LEU A 122 -7.34 -0.86 -3.41
CA LEU A 122 -8.53 -0.38 -2.71
C LEU A 122 -9.78 -1.10 -3.22
N SER A 123 -10.55 -1.69 -2.31
CA SER A 123 -11.82 -2.36 -2.62
C SER A 123 -12.99 -1.62 -1.96
N THR A 124 -14.20 -2.15 -2.09
CA THR A 124 -15.38 -1.61 -1.38
C THR A 124 -15.26 -1.77 0.14
N SER A 125 -14.47 -2.72 0.63
CA SER A 125 -14.40 -3.09 2.05
C SER A 125 -13.00 -2.95 2.67
N ALA A 126 -11.94 -2.82 1.88
CA ALA A 126 -10.58 -2.85 2.39
C ALA A 126 -9.57 -2.02 1.59
N ALA A 127 -8.44 -1.74 2.22
CA ALA A 127 -7.20 -1.27 1.60
C ALA A 127 -6.09 -2.29 1.85
N SER A 128 -5.26 -2.56 0.83
CA SER A 128 -4.17 -3.54 0.91
C SER A 128 -2.91 -3.02 0.23
N ILE A 129 -1.77 -3.27 0.86
CA ILE A 129 -0.46 -2.89 0.33
C ILE A 129 0.58 -3.94 0.69
N ILE A 130 1.57 -4.12 -0.17
CA ILE A 130 2.79 -4.85 0.11
C ILE A 130 3.94 -3.86 0.01
N VAL A 131 4.75 -3.74 1.05
CA VAL A 131 5.89 -2.84 1.12
C VAL A 131 7.16 -3.67 1.27
N ARG A 132 8.16 -3.38 0.46
CA ARG A 132 9.47 -4.03 0.47
C ARG A 132 10.55 -3.01 0.79
N GLY A 133 11.62 -3.41 1.45
CA GLY A 133 12.80 -2.57 1.66
C GLY A 133 13.96 -3.36 2.24
N ASP A 134 15.16 -2.83 2.07
CA ASP A 134 16.39 -3.42 2.59
C ASP A 134 16.70 -2.84 3.96
N VAL A 135 16.81 -3.72 4.95
CA VAL A 135 17.12 -3.33 6.32
C VAL A 135 18.63 -3.23 6.47
N VAL A 136 19.12 -2.06 6.87
CA VAL A 136 20.57 -1.77 6.82
C VAL A 136 21.03 -0.96 8.05
N VAL A 137 22.32 -1.07 8.33
CA VAL A 137 23.06 -0.08 9.10
C VAL A 137 23.77 0.82 8.11
N LEU A 138 23.45 2.10 8.16
CA LEU A 138 24.15 3.15 7.44
C LEU A 138 25.28 3.72 8.30
N GLU A 139 26.33 4.22 7.65
CA GLU A 139 27.37 4.96 8.33
C GLU A 139 26.82 6.25 8.96
N ALA A 140 27.42 6.68 10.06
CA ALA A 140 27.15 7.99 10.62
C ALA A 140 27.64 9.06 9.65
N GLN A 141 26.82 10.10 9.42
CA GLN A 141 27.22 11.27 8.65
C GLN A 141 28.23 12.13 9.42
#